data_AF-A0A6I3LIP5-F1
#
_entry.id   AF-A0A6I3LIP5-F1
#
_cell.length_a   1.000
_cell.length_b   1.000
_cell.length_c   1.000
_cell.angle_alpha   90.00
_cell.angle_beta   90.00
_cell.angle_gamma   90.00
#
_symmetry.space_group_name_H-M   'P 1'
#
loop_
_entity.id
_entity.type
_entity.pdbx_description
1 polymer ?
#
loop_
_entity_poly.entity_id
_entity_poly.type
_entity_poly.pdbx_seq_one_letter_code
_entity_poly.pdbx_strand_id
1 'polypeptide(L)'
;MRKNIITLVALTLSFGAFAQIGTGFGTKKPSPAAILEVKSENKGVLIPRIELKDLNTFGLAADTKDEGMLIYNSTEVKDASNVVTI
;
A
#
# COMPACT_ATOMS: atom_id res chain seq x y z
N MET A 1 -45.72 16.57 -9.33
CA MET A 1 -44.90 16.34 -10.54
C MET A 1 -43.49 16.93 -10.42
N ARG A 2 -43.31 18.18 -9.97
CA ARG A 2 -41.98 18.83 -9.83
C ARG A 2 -40.97 18.10 -8.93
N LYS A 3 -41.39 17.54 -7.79
CA LYS A 3 -40.48 16.79 -6.88
C LYS A 3 -39.88 15.54 -7.55
N ASN A 4 -40.66 14.86 -8.40
CA ASN A 4 -40.25 13.64 -9.07
C ASN A 4 -39.21 13.93 -10.17
N ILE A 5 -39.26 15.12 -10.78
CA ILE A 5 -38.26 15.56 -11.77
C ILE A 5 -36.91 15.81 -11.08
N ILE A 6 -36.91 16.46 -9.91
CA ILE A 6 -35.68 16.72 -9.15
C ILE A 6 -35.02 15.39 -8.73
N THR A 7 -35.80 14.41 -8.27
CA THR A 7 -35.30 13.07 -7.92
C THR A 7 -34.70 12.35 -9.11
N LEU A 8 -35.32 12.43 -10.29
CA LEU A 8 -34.83 11.78 -11.50
C LEU A 8 -33.51 12.39 -11.99
N VAL A 9 -33.41 13.73 -11.95
CA VAL A 9 -32.17 14.44 -12.29
C VAL A 9 -31.04 14.09 -11.32
N ALA A 10 -31.31 14.06 -10.02
CA ALA A 10 -30.33 13.66 -9.01
C ALA A 10 -29.82 12.22 -9.24
N LEU A 11 -30.72 11.28 -9.57
CA LEU A 11 -30.35 9.89 -9.84
C LEU A 11 -29.44 9.76 -11.08
N THR A 12 -29.69 10.52 -12.14
CA THR A 12 -28.86 10.50 -13.35
C THR A 12 -27.47 11.12 -13.14
N LEU A 13 -27.35 12.13 -12.27
CA LEU A 13 -26.07 12.80 -11.97
C LEU A 13 -25.13 11.92 -11.13
N SER A 14 -25.66 11.03 -10.29
CA SER A 14 -24.87 10.10 -9.48
C SER A 14 -24.11 9.04 -10.31
N PHE A 15 -24.50 8.79 -11.56
CA PHE A 15 -23.88 7.77 -12.42
C PHE A 15 -22.48 8.16 -12.94
N GLY A 16 -22.11 9.44 -12.86
CA GLY A 16 -20.81 9.96 -13.30
C GLY A 16 -19.78 10.20 -12.18
N ALA A 17 -20.13 9.92 -10.92
CA ALA A 17 -19.28 10.20 -9.77
C ALA A 17 -18.28 9.05 -9.52
N PHE A 18 -17.21 8.99 -10.31
CA PHE A 18 -16.06 8.14 -10.02
C PHE A 18 -15.15 8.83 -9.00
N ALA A 19 -15.28 8.52 -7.72
CA ALA A 19 -14.54 9.24 -6.67
C ALA A 19 -13.04 8.90 -6.61
N GLN A 20 -12.59 7.79 -7.19
CA GLN A 20 -11.25 7.24 -6.93
C GLN A 20 -10.80 6.33 -8.09
N ILE A 21 -10.04 6.88 -9.03
CA ILE A 21 -9.40 6.07 -10.08
C ILE A 21 -8.04 5.61 -9.54
N GLY A 22 -7.96 4.30 -9.29
CA GLY A 22 -6.78 3.42 -9.27
C GLY A 22 -5.53 3.91 -8.52
N THR A 23 -5.30 3.42 -7.30
CA THR A 23 -4.00 3.16 -6.63
C THR A 23 -2.79 4.09 -6.91
N GLY A 24 -3.03 5.36 -7.18
CA GLY A 24 -2.02 6.41 -7.26
C GLY A 24 -2.05 7.28 -6.02
N PHE A 25 -1.01 7.25 -5.20
CA PHE A 25 -0.85 8.20 -4.10
C PHE A 25 -0.06 9.41 -4.60
N GLY A 26 -0.69 10.58 -4.60
CA GLY A 26 -0.06 11.82 -5.08
C GLY A 26 -0.09 12.02 -6.60
N THR A 27 -0.80 11.16 -7.35
CA THR A 27 -1.04 11.32 -8.80
C THR A 27 -2.53 11.16 -9.13
N LYS A 28 -3.05 12.02 -10.01
CA LYS A 28 -4.46 11.94 -10.48
C LYS A 28 -4.64 10.97 -11.64
N LYS A 29 -3.53 10.57 -12.28
CA LYS A 29 -3.47 9.67 -13.43
C LYS A 29 -2.23 8.80 -13.27
N PRO A 30 -2.29 7.72 -12.48
CA PRO A 30 -1.20 6.78 -12.39
C PRO A 30 -0.90 6.15 -13.75
N SER A 31 0.34 5.70 -13.94
CA SER A 31 0.76 4.99 -15.14
C SER A 31 -0.14 3.77 -15.39
N PRO A 32 -0.63 3.55 -16.63
CA PRO A 32 -1.38 2.35 -16.99
C PRO A 32 -0.61 1.04 -16.76
N ALA A 33 0.72 1.10 -16.66
CA ALA A 33 1.58 -0.05 -16.40
C ALA A 33 1.88 -0.27 -14.90
N ALA A 34 1.45 0.62 -14.01
CA ALA A 34 1.71 0.54 -12.58
C ALA A 34 0.44 0.09 -11.83
N ILE A 35 0.56 -0.98 -11.04
CA ILE A 35 -0.50 -1.40 -10.10
C ILE A 35 -0.56 -0.44 -8.91
N LEU A 36 0.55 0.21 -8.54
CA LEU A 36 0.64 1.19 -7.46
C LEU A 36 1.68 2.25 -7.85
N GLU A 37 1.29 3.52 -7.89
CA GLU A 37 2.21 4.64 -8.11
C GLU A 37 2.21 5.54 -6.87
N VAL A 38 3.37 5.84 -6.31
CA VAL A 38 3.50 6.84 -5.25
C VAL A 38 4.42 7.94 -5.72
N LYS A 39 3.88 9.16 -5.85
CA LYS A 39 4.61 10.33 -6.32
C LYS A 39 4.59 11.43 -5.28
N SER A 40 5.79 11.91 -4.92
CA SER A 40 5.99 13.05 -4.03
C SER A 40 7.32 13.71 -4.33
N GLU A 41 7.40 15.04 -4.24
CA GLU A 41 8.65 15.79 -4.44
C GLU A 41 9.57 15.76 -3.22
N ASN A 42 9.01 15.61 -2.02
CA ASN A 42 9.74 15.76 -0.76
C ASN A 42 9.23 14.85 0.38
N LYS A 43 8.47 13.79 0.06
CA LYS A 43 7.98 12.82 1.06
C LYS A 43 8.28 11.40 0.62
N GLY A 44 8.61 10.54 1.58
CA GLY A 44 8.76 9.10 1.36
C GLY A 44 7.49 8.31 1.67
N VAL A 45 7.57 6.99 1.47
CA VAL A 45 6.54 6.04 1.89
C VAL A 45 6.99 5.34 3.16
N LEU A 46 6.15 5.41 4.20
CA LEU A 46 6.39 4.65 5.42
C LEU A 46 5.82 3.24 5.25
N ILE A 47 6.69 2.27 4.99
CA ILE A 47 6.32 0.85 4.95
C ILE A 47 6.15 0.30 6.39
N PRO A 48 5.42 -0.82 6.57
CA PRO A 48 5.23 -1.43 7.87
C PRO A 48 6.57 -1.71 8.57
N ARG A 49 6.69 -1.22 9.80
CA ARG A 49 7.85 -1.47 10.67
C ARG A 49 7.50 -2.59 11.63
N ILE A 50 8.32 -3.62 11.65
CA ILE A 50 8.15 -4.76 12.54
C ILE A 50 9.46 -5.05 13.25
N GLU A 51 9.38 -5.57 14.46
CA GLU A 51 10.52 -6.04 15.22
C GLU A 51 10.75 -7.52 14.91
N LEU A 52 11.77 -7.83 14.10
CA LEU A 52 12.17 -9.22 13.91
C LEU A 52 13.05 -9.65 15.07
N LYS A 53 12.77 -10.84 15.62
CA LYS A 53 13.60 -11.48 16.65
C LYS A 53 14.69 -12.39 16.04
N ASP A 54 14.43 -12.90 14.84
CA ASP A 54 15.29 -13.79 14.08
C ASP A 54 15.10 -13.49 12.59
N LEU A 55 16.21 -13.39 11.85
CA LEU A 55 16.21 -13.12 10.41
C LEU A 55 15.85 -14.37 9.58
N ASN A 56 15.98 -15.56 10.16
CA ASN A 56 15.70 -16.84 9.50
C ASN A 56 14.24 -17.29 9.65
N THR A 57 13.54 -16.74 10.64
CA THR A 57 12.14 -17.09 10.95
C THR A 57 11.19 -16.04 10.39
N PHE A 58 10.07 -16.48 9.82
CA PHE A 58 9.01 -15.56 9.39
C PHE A 58 8.30 -14.96 10.61
N GLY A 59 8.42 -13.65 10.79
CA GLY A 59 7.92 -12.95 11.98
C GLY A 59 6.57 -12.24 11.82
N LEU A 60 5.85 -12.47 10.72
CA LEU A 60 4.56 -11.83 10.46
C LEU A 60 3.39 -12.66 11.00
N ALA A 61 2.23 -12.02 11.20
CA ALA A 61 1.05 -12.64 11.81
C ALA A 61 0.36 -13.74 10.97
N ALA A 62 0.87 -14.02 9.77
CA ALA A 62 0.36 -15.06 8.88
C ALA A 62 1.37 -16.21 8.75
N ASP A 63 0.88 -17.42 8.52
CA ASP A 63 1.74 -18.61 8.30
C ASP A 63 2.24 -18.71 6.85
N THR A 64 1.74 -17.86 5.96
CA THR A 64 2.10 -17.82 4.54
C THR A 64 3.02 -16.65 4.23
N LYS A 65 4.12 -16.94 3.54
CA LYS A 65 5.02 -15.95 2.97
C LYS A 65 4.53 -15.60 1.57
N ASP A 66 4.02 -14.40 1.39
CA ASP A 66 3.77 -13.89 0.04
C ASP A 66 5.08 -13.38 -0.56
N GLU A 67 5.40 -13.81 -1.78
CA GLU A 67 6.59 -13.35 -2.48
C GLU A 67 6.50 -11.85 -2.78
N GLY A 68 7.60 -11.13 -2.59
CA GLY A 68 7.67 -9.69 -2.88
C GLY A 68 7.13 -8.75 -1.79
N MET A 69 6.82 -9.26 -0.59
CA MET A 69 6.45 -8.41 0.55
C MET A 69 7.59 -7.45 0.97
N LEU A 70 7.22 -6.21 1.28
CA LEU A 70 8.14 -5.18 1.77
C LEU A 70 7.83 -4.83 3.22
N ILE A 71 8.84 -4.95 4.07
CA ILE A 71 8.78 -4.62 5.50
C ILE A 71 10.11 -3.97 5.91
N TYR A 72 10.06 -3.09 6.91
CA TYR A 72 11.25 -2.56 7.56
C TYR A 72 11.43 -3.25 8.90
N ASN A 73 12.58 -3.90 9.10
CA ASN A 73 12.95 -4.41 10.41
C ASN A 73 13.47 -3.27 11.30
N SER A 74 12.80 -3.00 12.42
CA SER A 74 13.17 -1.91 13.35
C SER A 74 14.18 -2.31 14.42
N THR A 75 14.63 -3.57 14.44
CA THR A 75 15.60 -4.08 15.42
C THR A 75 16.90 -4.54 14.75
N GLU A 76 18.03 -4.27 15.41
CA GLU A 76 19.31 -4.87 15.04
C GLU A 76 19.33 -6.32 15.56
N VAL A 77 19.12 -7.28 14.65
CA VAL A 77 19.27 -8.70 14.96
C VAL A 77 20.68 -9.10 14.59
N LYS A 78 21.49 -9.47 15.59
CA LYS A 78 22.82 -10.02 15.35
C LYS A 78 22.67 -11.46 14.87
N ASP A 79 23.04 -11.72 13.62
CA ASP A 79 23.18 -13.09 13.15
C ASP A 79 24.41 -13.71 13.82
N ALA A 80 24.18 -14.68 14.71
CA ALA A 80 25.24 -15.42 15.38
C ALA A 80 26.07 -16.28 14.40
N SER A 81 25.63 -16.44 13.15
CA SER A 81 26.25 -17.30 12.13
C SER A 81 27.35 -16.59 11.32
N ASN A 82 27.54 -15.28 11.49
CA ASN A 82 28.49 -14.48 10.70
C ASN A 82 29.83 -14.23 11.41
N VAL A 83 30.18 -15.06 12.39
CA VAL A 83 31.54 -15.09 12.97
C VAL A 83 32.43 -15.88 12.02
N VAL A 84 32.95 -15.21 10.99
CA VAL A 84 34.08 -15.73 10.20
C VAL A 84 35.28 -15.80 11.14
N THR A 85 35.50 -16.99 11.69
CA THR A 85 36.75 -17.32 12.39
C THR A 85 37.76 -17.68 11.30
N ILE A 86 38.70 -16.78 11.05
CA ILE A 86 40.00 -17.13 10.49
C ILE A 86 40.92 -17.59 11.61
#